data_AF-A0A959PM69-F1
#
_entry.id   AF-A0A959PM69-F1
#
_cell.length_a   1.000
_cell.length_b   1.000
_cell.length_c   1.000
_cell.angle_alpha   90.00
_cell.angle_beta   90.00
_cell.angle_gamma   90.00
#
_symmetry.space_group_name_H-M   'P 1'
#
loop_
_entity.id
_entity.type
_entity.pdbx_description
1 polymer ?
#
loop_
_entity_poly.entity_id
_entity_poly.type
_entity_poly.pdbx_seq_one_letter_code
_entity_poly.pdbx_strand_id
1 'polypeptide(L)'
;MVYCNQKIVVIDFNVLRTKTYSFFIDDEMCNLTVERKNNRWYYGLVIDHEVDTPKNALRRKVNRQNVYKAIIFLIIILLSVSAISMFFAFV
;
A
#
# COMPACT_ATOMS: atom_id res chain seq x y z
N MET A 1 -7.32 -5.96 -23.71
CA MET A 1 -8.13 -4.72 -23.87
C MET A 1 -8.26 -4.10 -22.49
N VAL A 2 -7.60 -2.97 -22.23
CA VAL A 2 -7.69 -2.27 -20.94
C VAL A 2 -8.62 -1.07 -21.15
N TYR A 3 -9.64 -0.97 -20.30
CA TYR A 3 -10.56 0.16 -20.32
C TYR A 3 -10.06 1.24 -19.36
N CYS A 4 -9.72 2.41 -19.89
CA CYS A 4 -9.36 3.58 -19.11
C CYS A 4 -10.26 4.74 -19.52
N ASN A 5 -11.03 5.31 -18.57
CA ASN A 5 -11.96 6.43 -18.83
C ASN A 5 -12.88 6.24 -20.04
N GLN A 6 -13.50 5.06 -20.18
CA GLN A 6 -14.41 4.72 -21.29
C GLN A 6 -13.78 4.81 -22.69
N LYS A 7 -12.47 5.04 -22.80
CA LYS A 7 -11.70 4.93 -24.03
C LYS A 7 -10.97 3.59 -24.05
N ILE A 8 -11.07 2.92 -25.20
CA ILE A 8 -10.33 1.70 -25.47
C ILE A 8 -8.90 2.11 -25.81
N VAL A 9 -7.98 1.92 -24.88
CA VAL A 9 -6.55 2.06 -25.16
C VAL A 9 -6.07 0.72 -25.68
N VAL A 10 -5.81 0.63 -26.98
CA VAL A 10 -5.15 -0.53 -27.60
C VAL A 10 -3.68 -0.44 -27.25
N ILE A 11 -3.30 -1.07 -26.16
CA ILE A 11 -1.90 -1.31 -25.86
C ILE A 11 -1.51 -2.50 -26.75
N ASP A 12 -0.68 -2.24 -27.75
CA ASP A 12 -0.21 -3.26 -28.68
C ASP A 12 0.58 -4.32 -27.89
N PHE A 13 -0.03 -5.48 -27.75
CA PHE A 13 0.34 -6.48 -26.77
C PHE A 13 0.41 -7.83 -27.46
N ASN A 14 1.44 -7.99 -28.27
CA ASN A 14 2.01 -9.30 -28.57
C ASN A 14 2.68 -9.84 -27.28
N VAL A 15 1.89 -10.07 -26.21
CA VAL A 15 2.38 -10.58 -24.91
C VAL A 15 2.72 -12.05 -25.06
N LEU A 16 3.80 -12.34 -25.77
CA LEU A 16 4.32 -13.69 -25.95
C LEU A 16 5.18 -14.14 -24.77
N ARG A 17 5.47 -13.22 -23.83
CA ARG A 17 6.40 -13.42 -22.71
C ARG A 17 5.88 -12.76 -21.43
N THR A 18 6.33 -13.31 -20.30
CA THR A 18 6.14 -12.69 -18.98
C THR A 18 6.71 -11.27 -18.99
N LYS A 19 5.90 -10.27 -18.63
CA LYS A 19 6.29 -8.86 -18.62
C LYS A 19 5.43 -8.07 -17.64
N THR A 20 6.04 -7.06 -17.03
CA THR A 20 5.37 -6.06 -16.19
C THR A 20 5.29 -4.75 -16.94
N TYR A 21 4.11 -4.12 -16.91
CA TYR A 21 3.83 -2.82 -17.51
C TYR A 21 3.47 -1.83 -16.42
N SER A 22 4.19 -0.73 -16.34
CA SER A 22 3.94 0.33 -15.37
C SER A 22 3.28 1.51 -16.07
N PHE A 23 2.14 1.97 -15.56
CA PHE A 23 1.41 3.11 -16.09
C PHE A 23 0.65 3.83 -14.96
N PHE A 24 0.35 5.11 -15.17
CA PHE A 24 -0.43 5.90 -14.22
C PHE A 24 -1.93 5.79 -14.51
N ILE A 25 -2.72 5.57 -13.47
CA ILE A 25 -4.16 5.85 -13.45
C ILE A 25 -4.35 6.98 -12.44
N ASP A 26 -4.78 8.14 -12.91
CA ASP A 26 -4.81 9.38 -12.12
C ASP A 26 -3.46 9.63 -11.42
N ASP A 27 -3.45 9.72 -10.08
CA ASP A 27 -2.25 9.92 -9.25
C ASP A 27 -1.63 8.60 -8.71
N GLU A 28 -2.09 7.45 -9.19
CA GLU A 28 -1.61 6.13 -8.78
C GLU A 28 -0.76 5.46 -9.86
N MET A 29 0.44 5.02 -9.46
CA MET A 29 1.29 4.18 -10.29
C MET A 29 0.78 2.75 -10.21
N CYS A 30 0.42 2.17 -11.35
CA CYS A 30 -0.13 0.82 -11.47
C CYS A 30 0.84 -0.07 -12.24
N ASN A 31 1.11 -1.25 -11.70
CA ASN A 31 1.94 -2.28 -12.29
C ASN A 31 1.06 -3.46 -12.73
N LEU A 32 0.89 -3.64 -14.05
CA LEU A 32 0.25 -4.80 -14.64
C LEU A 32 1.29 -5.86 -14.95
N THR A 33 1.27 -6.95 -14.19
CA THR A 33 2.12 -8.12 -14.41
C THR A 33 1.35 -9.16 -15.21
N VAL A 34 1.93 -9.61 -16.31
CA VAL A 34 1.44 -10.75 -17.09
C VAL A 34 2.47 -11.87 -16.96
N GLU A 35 2.07 -13.00 -16.42
CA GLU A 35 2.92 -14.17 -16.19
C GLU A 35 2.41 -15.39 -16.92
N ARG A 36 3.30 -16.13 -17.60
CA ARG A 36 2.98 -17.45 -18.15
C ARG A 36 3.56 -18.54 -17.24
N LYS A 37 2.70 -19.39 -16.65
CA LYS A 37 3.10 -20.55 -15.85
C LYS A 37 2.31 -21.78 -16.28
N ASN A 38 2.98 -22.91 -16.56
CA ASN A 38 2.36 -24.20 -16.93
C ASN A 38 1.31 -24.07 -18.05
N ASN A 39 1.66 -23.36 -19.12
CA ASN A 39 0.78 -23.09 -20.25
C ASN A 39 -0.51 -22.30 -19.93
N ARG A 40 -0.60 -21.71 -18.73
CA ARG A 40 -1.67 -20.78 -18.32
C ARG A 40 -1.12 -19.37 -18.18
N TRP A 41 -1.99 -18.39 -18.40
CA TRP A 41 -1.71 -16.97 -18.24
C TRP A 41 -2.29 -16.47 -16.93
N TYR A 42 -1.48 -15.71 -16.19
CA TYR A 42 -1.85 -15.05 -14.94
C TYR A 42 -1.68 -13.55 -15.14
N TYR A 43 -2.65 -12.80 -14.63
CA TYR A 43 -2.67 -11.34 -14.72
C TYR A 43 -2.79 -10.80 -13.30
N GLY A 44 -1.89 -9.89 -12.93
CA GLY A 44 -1.93 -9.19 -11.65
C GLY A 44 -1.87 -7.69 -11.90
N LEU A 45 -2.77 -6.93 -11.31
CA LEU A 45 -2.68 -5.47 -11.28
C LEU A 45 -2.42 -5.06 -9.84
N VAL A 46 -1.28 -4.41 -9.60
CA VAL A 46 -0.86 -3.94 -8.28
C VAL A 46 -0.67 -2.44 -8.34
N ILE A 47 -1.26 -1.74 -7.37
CA ILE A 47 -0.99 -0.31 -7.19
C ILE A 47 0.29 -0.17 -6.39
N ASP A 48 1.25 0.55 -6.94
CA ASP A 48 2.51 0.84 -6.29
C ASP A 48 2.33 1.97 -5.28
N HIS A 49 2.54 1.65 -4.00
CA HIS A 49 2.46 2.59 -2.89
C HIS A 49 3.81 3.13 -2.44
N GLU A 50 4.90 2.65 -3.04
CA GLU A 50 6.27 3.05 -2.69
C GLU A 50 6.78 4.18 -3.57
N VAL A 51 6.32 4.23 -4.82
CA VAL A 51 6.66 5.32 -5.76
C VAL A 51 6.21 6.67 -5.20
N ASP A 52 7.05 7.69 -5.40
CA ASP A 52 6.79 9.07 -4.99
C ASP A 52 5.68 9.71 -5.84
N THR A 53 4.43 9.40 -5.50
CA THR A 53 3.24 10.11 -6.01
C THR A 53 2.66 11.03 -4.92
N PRO A 54 1.95 12.11 -5.29
CA PRO A 54 1.28 12.98 -4.33
C PRO A 54 0.38 12.21 -3.36
N LYS A 55 -0.34 11.21 -3.87
CA LYS A 55 -1.23 10.36 -3.08
C LYS A 55 -0.46 9.47 -2.09
N ASN A 56 0.67 8.89 -2.50
CA ASN A 56 1.52 8.09 -1.62
C ASN A 56 2.22 8.96 -0.56
N ALA A 57 2.57 10.21 -0.86
CA ALA A 57 3.07 11.17 0.12
C ALA A 57 2.03 11.46 1.22
N LEU A 58 0.76 11.65 0.85
CA LEU A 58 -0.35 11.81 1.81
C LEU A 58 -0.53 10.56 2.69
N ARG A 59 -0.51 9.36 2.09
CA ARG A 59 -0.57 8.09 2.83
C ARG A 59 0.55 7.97 3.87
N ARG A 60 1.80 8.28 3.49
CA ARG A 60 2.96 8.26 4.39
C ARG A 60 2.80 9.25 5.54
N LYS A 61 2.27 10.46 5.28
CA LYS A 61 1.99 11.46 6.33
C LYS A 61 0.96 10.97 7.33
N VAL A 62 -0.14 10.36 6.88
CA VAL A 62 -1.17 9.78 7.75
C VAL A 62 -0.60 8.62 8.56
N ASN A 63 0.15 7.71 7.93
CA ASN A 63 0.76 6.58 8.61
C ASN A 63 1.73 7.03 9.72
N ARG A 64 2.57 8.03 9.44
CA ARG A 64 3.47 8.61 10.45
C ARG A 64 2.72 9.17 11.66
N GLN A 65 1.58 9.84 11.43
CA GLN A 65 0.73 10.32 12.52
C GLN A 65 0.11 9.17 13.32
N ASN A 66 -0.34 8.10 12.66
CA ASN A 66 -0.90 6.93 13.33
C ASN A 66 0.15 6.22 14.19
N VAL A 67 1.38 6.06 13.68
CA VAL A 67 2.49 5.49 14.46
C VAL A 67 2.79 6.35 15.69
N TYR A 68 2.85 7.67 15.55
CA TYR A 68 3.07 8.57 16.68
C TYR A 68 1.96 8.46 17.73
N LYS A 69 0.69 8.42 17.30
CA LYS A 69 -0.46 8.20 18.19
C LYS A 69 -0.38 6.86 18.91
N ALA A 70 0.00 5.78 18.21
CA ALA A 70 0.16 4.46 18.80
C ALA A 70 1.25 4.43 19.88
N ILE A 71 2.38 5.12 19.63
CA ILE A 71 3.47 5.24 20.62
C ILE A 71 2.99 5.99 21.86
N ILE A 72 2.33 7.14 21.70
CA ILE A 72 1.78 7.90 22.82
C ILE A 72 0.81 7.05 23.64
N PHE A 73 -0.09 6.35 22.96
CA PHE A 73 -1.07 5.49 23.60
C PHE A 73 -0.40 4.38 24.43
N LEU A 74 0.64 3.76 23.90
CA LEU A 74 1.43 2.74 24.60
C LEU A 74 2.11 3.32 25.85
N ILE A 75 2.69 4.51 25.76
CA ILE A 75 3.30 5.20 26.91
C ILE A 75 2.27 5.47 28.00
N ILE A 76 1.07 5.96 27.64
CA ILE A 76 0.00 6.22 28.60
C ILE A 76 -0.41 4.92 29.32
N ILE A 77 -0.55 3.81 28.58
CA ILE A 77 -0.85 2.50 29.17
C ILE A 77 0.23 2.10 30.17
N LEU A 78 1.51 2.18 29.78
CA LEU A 78 2.62 1.80 30.67
C LEU A 78 2.65 2.64 31.95
N LEU A 79 2.44 3.96 31.83
CA LEU A 79 2.37 4.85 32.99
C LEU A 79 1.16 4.56 33.89
N SER A 80 0.02 4.23 33.31
CA SER A 80 -1.17 3.87 34.07
C SER A 80 -0.98 2.56 34.86
N VAL A 81 -0.39 1.55 34.22
CA VAL A 81 -0.10 0.25 34.85
C VAL A 81 0.93 0.42 35.96
N SER A 82 1.99 1.20 35.73
CA SER A 82 3.01 1.44 36.75
C SER A 82 2.44 2.20 37.96
N ALA A 83 1.63 3.23 37.73
CA ALA A 83 0.95 3.97 38.80
C ALA A 83 0.03 3.08 39.64
N ILE A 84 -0.76 2.22 38.98
CA ILE A 84 -1.62 1.25 39.67
C ILE A 84 -0.77 0.28 40.51
N SER A 85 0.32 -0.25 39.95
CA SER A 85 1.19 -1.18 40.68
C SER A 85 1.86 -0.53 41.91
N MET A 86 2.27 0.73 41.81
CA MET A 86 2.83 1.49 42.93
C MET A 86 1.79 1.76 44.02
N PHE A 87 0.54 2.05 43.62
CA PHE A 87 -0.56 2.23 44.57
C PHE A 87 -0.82 0.95 45.38
N PHE A 88 -0.90 -0.20 44.72
CA PHE A 88 -1.07 -1.49 45.41
C PHE A 88 0.12 -1.91 46.27
N ALA A 89 1.33 -1.45 45.94
CA ALA A 89 2.51 -1.75 46.76
C ALA A 89 2.60 -0.91 48.04
N PHE A 90 1.87 0.20 48.12
CA PHE A 90 1.89 1.13 49.25
C PHE A 90 0.68 0.98 50.19
N VAL A 91 -0.39 0.31 49.74
CA VAL A 91 -1.58 -0.06 50.53
C VAL A 91 -1.36 -1.40 51.23
#